data_AF-A0A352SYV0-F1
#
_entry.id   AF-A0A352SYV0-F1
#
_cell.length_a   1.000
_cell.length_b   1.000
_cell.length_c   1.000
_cell.angle_alpha   90.00
_cell.angle_beta   90.00
_cell.angle_gamma   90.00
#
_symmetry.space_group_name_H-M   'P 1'
#
loop_
_entity.id
_entity.type
_entity.pdbx_description
1 polymer ?
#
loop_
_entity_poly.entity_id
_entity_poly.type
_entity_poly.pdbx_seq_one_letter_code
_entity_poly.pdbx_strand_id
1 'polypeptide(L)'
;MKILLKDQIKNYRFTVAKVVFLLIENRFMLIQDIKDSNNMLVWDKDKKEHFYISILGQPTTKLSEKYTNLIFYESRSYARNKDNVENEMNRRKVMKLSREFEMKFDEAIRDSFLSTESFFGMIPKEFQDIFEHYFSEAEKKILVDNLFFYKYLSKATVDDNKHNANDGNLAFSHPKNFNDPFDSNCTLVNNIDMSERFRVLCLTKEPVNILMWSYYSENHQGFCFEYFSKDIVNEIKKLEYRGLYIYGDITYSPKRPRQKSSLSHFSFTDLNFYIDAVYTKYLEWQHERESRFVALSDYHNTDFLTISPDINQAYKGCEGTGKDPINSKGETIKTKKIVKDNSAYSLIV
;
A
#
# COMPACT_ATOMS: atom_id res chain seq x y z
N MET A 1 5.83 -11.69 -5.57
CA MET A 1 4.49 -11.07 -5.36
C MET A 1 4.60 -9.57 -5.66
N LYS A 2 3.72 -8.92 -6.43
CA LYS A 2 3.82 -7.47 -6.77
C LYS A 2 2.99 -6.57 -5.84
N ILE A 3 2.97 -6.90 -4.55
CA ILE A 3 2.29 -6.11 -3.53
C ILE A 3 3.37 -5.45 -2.68
N LEU A 4 3.26 -4.15 -2.45
CA LEU A 4 4.10 -3.44 -1.49
C LEU A 4 3.34 -3.22 -0.18
N LEU A 5 4.07 -3.18 0.93
CA LEU A 5 3.49 -2.69 2.18
C LEU A 5 3.37 -1.17 2.14
N LYS A 6 2.32 -0.60 2.76
CA LYS A 6 2.15 0.86 2.83
C LYS A 6 3.41 1.58 3.36
N ASP A 7 4.09 0.97 4.33
CA ASP A 7 5.27 1.55 4.99
C ASP A 7 6.54 1.46 4.14
N GLN A 8 6.54 0.62 3.09
CA GLN A 8 7.68 0.45 2.17
C GLN A 8 7.69 1.48 1.05
N ILE A 9 6.57 2.15 0.76
CA ILE A 9 6.40 3.02 -0.42
C ILE A 9 7.49 4.09 -0.53
N LYS A 10 7.83 4.73 0.59
CA LYS A 10 8.88 5.75 0.64
C LYS A 10 10.26 5.18 0.30
N ASN A 11 10.60 4.00 0.82
CA ASN A 11 11.90 3.37 0.62
C ASN A 11 12.01 2.74 -0.77
N TYR A 12 10.91 2.20 -1.31
CA TYR A 12 10.83 1.76 -2.69
C TYR A 12 11.11 2.92 -3.66
N ARG A 13 10.51 4.10 -3.41
CA ARG A 13 10.81 5.33 -4.16
C ARG A 13 12.29 5.71 -4.10
N PHE A 14 12.93 5.63 -2.93
CA PHE A 14 14.37 5.87 -2.82
C PHE A 14 15.20 4.86 -3.61
N THR A 15 14.76 3.60 -3.66
CA THR A 15 15.46 2.55 -4.42
C THR A 15 15.42 2.83 -5.92
N VAL A 16 14.26 3.24 -6.45
CA VAL A 16 14.14 3.72 -7.84
C VAL A 16 15.09 4.89 -8.08
N ALA A 17 15.14 5.87 -7.17
CA ALA A 17 16.02 7.03 -7.28
C ALA A 17 17.51 6.65 -7.30
N LYS A 18 17.94 5.73 -6.42
CA LYS A 18 19.33 5.23 -6.40
C LYS A 18 19.71 4.58 -7.72
N VAL A 19 18.85 3.71 -8.25
CA VAL A 19 19.11 2.99 -9.50
C VAL A 19 19.17 3.97 -10.68
N VAL A 20 18.20 4.88 -10.81
CA VAL A 20 18.22 5.91 -11.86
C VAL A 20 19.47 6.78 -11.76
N PHE A 21 19.88 7.15 -10.54
CA PHE A 21 21.09 7.94 -10.33
C PHE A 21 22.33 7.20 -10.83
N LEU A 22 22.50 5.92 -10.49
CA LEU A 22 23.65 5.12 -10.91
C LEU A 22 23.70 4.87 -12.42
N LEU A 23 22.54 4.83 -13.09
CA LEU A 23 22.46 4.70 -14.55
C LEU A 23 22.89 5.96 -15.30
N ILE A 24 22.65 7.13 -14.71
CA ILE A 24 22.98 8.44 -15.31
C ILE A 24 24.39 8.88 -14.93
N GLU A 25 24.71 8.81 -13.63
CA GLU A 25 26.01 9.20 -13.08
C GLU A 25 26.98 8.00 -13.12
N ASN A 26 27.33 7.57 -14.33
CA ASN A 26 28.17 6.40 -14.59
C ASN A 26 29.58 6.49 -13.96
N ARG A 27 29.97 7.64 -13.42
CA ARG A 27 31.16 7.86 -12.58
C ARG A 27 31.12 7.04 -11.29
N PHE A 28 29.94 6.82 -10.73
CA PHE A 28 29.78 6.07 -9.49
C PHE A 28 29.51 4.59 -9.77
N MET A 29 30.15 3.72 -8.99
CA MET A 29 29.90 2.28 -8.99
C MET A 29 29.33 1.88 -7.62
N LEU A 30 28.20 1.17 -7.62
CA LEU A 30 27.59 0.72 -6.37
C LEU A 30 28.50 -0.31 -5.69
N ILE A 31 28.83 -0.05 -4.42
CA ILE A 31 29.55 -1.01 -3.56
C ILE A 31 28.58 -1.71 -2.63
N GLN A 32 27.63 -0.95 -2.06
CA GLN A 32 26.62 -1.50 -1.15
C GLN A 32 25.37 -0.62 -1.14
N ASP A 33 24.20 -1.22 -1.35
CA ASP A 33 22.93 -0.58 -1.00
C ASP A 33 22.69 -0.63 0.51
N ILE A 34 22.31 0.50 1.10
CA ILE A 34 21.84 0.54 2.50
C ILE A 34 20.32 0.43 2.45
N LYS A 35 19.82 -0.78 2.73
CA LYS A 35 18.40 -1.14 2.67
C LYS A 35 17.55 -0.19 3.53
N ASP A 36 16.29 -0.04 3.12
CA ASP A 36 15.29 0.78 3.82
C ASP A 36 15.71 2.22 4.12
N SER A 37 16.55 2.77 3.24
CA SER A 37 17.07 4.13 3.36
C SER A 37 17.25 4.77 2.00
N ASN A 38 17.52 6.08 2.01
CA ASN A 38 17.97 6.82 0.84
C ASN A 38 19.50 6.79 0.65
N ASN A 39 20.20 5.90 1.36
CA ASN A 39 21.65 5.88 1.43
C ASN A 39 22.26 4.73 0.61
N MET A 40 23.41 4.95 -0.02
CA MET A 40 24.22 3.89 -0.65
C MET A 40 25.71 4.20 -0.51
N LEU A 41 26.54 3.16 -0.47
CA LEU A 41 28.00 3.27 -0.55
C LEU A 41 28.42 3.06 -2.00
N VAL A 42 29.21 3.99 -2.52
CA VAL A 42 29.69 3.96 -3.91
C VAL A 42 31.20 4.16 -3.97
N TRP A 43 31.79 3.68 -5.07
CA TRP A 43 33.14 4.01 -5.49
C TRP A 43 33.08 5.07 -6.59
N ASP A 44 33.78 6.18 -6.38
CA ASP A 44 33.95 7.24 -7.37
C ASP A 44 35.16 6.92 -8.25
N LYS A 45 34.93 6.63 -9.53
CA LYS A 45 35.99 6.23 -10.48
C LYS A 45 37.01 7.32 -10.74
N ASP A 46 36.59 8.59 -10.71
CA ASP A 46 37.44 9.73 -11.02
C ASP A 46 38.36 10.06 -9.84
N LYS A 47 37.81 10.05 -8.63
CA LYS A 47 38.56 10.36 -7.39
C LYS A 47 39.27 9.15 -6.81
N LYS A 48 38.91 7.93 -7.24
CA LYS A 48 39.41 6.66 -6.71
C LYS A 48 39.24 6.56 -5.20
N GLU A 49 38.06 6.91 -4.71
CA GLU A 49 37.72 6.84 -3.29
C GLU A 49 36.24 6.44 -3.07
N HIS A 50 35.93 6.07 -1.83
CA HIS A 50 34.58 5.68 -1.43
C HIS A 50 33.79 6.87 -0.90
N PHE A 51 32.51 6.92 -1.25
CA PHE A 51 31.55 7.90 -0.74
C PHE A 51 30.27 7.24 -0.30
N TYR A 52 29.65 7.80 0.73
CA TYR A 52 28.22 7.64 0.91
C TYR A 52 27.48 8.62 -0.01
N ILE A 53 26.36 8.18 -0.56
CA ILE A 53 25.40 9.04 -1.24
C ILE A 53 24.08 8.97 -0.48
N SER A 54 23.50 10.12 -0.14
CA SER A 54 22.11 10.27 0.30
C SER A 54 21.30 10.91 -0.83
N ILE A 55 20.39 10.16 -1.45
CA ILE A 55 19.61 10.62 -2.60
C ILE A 55 18.31 11.30 -2.14
N LEU A 56 17.90 12.36 -2.84
CA LEU A 56 16.65 13.11 -2.62
C LEU A 56 16.48 13.75 -1.23
N GLY A 57 17.52 13.80 -0.39
CA GLY A 57 17.40 14.32 0.96
C GLY A 57 18.55 13.98 1.90
N GLN A 58 18.50 14.52 3.12
CA GLN A 58 19.37 14.14 4.23
C GLN A 58 19.35 12.61 4.45
N PRO A 59 20.43 12.03 5.01
CA PRO A 59 20.47 10.61 5.34
C PRO A 59 19.30 10.23 6.26
N THR A 60 18.59 9.17 5.89
CA THR A 60 17.44 8.64 6.64
C THR A 60 17.86 7.61 7.70
N THR A 61 19.11 7.16 7.65
CA THR A 61 19.73 6.29 8.64
C THR A 61 21.07 6.85 9.09
N LYS A 62 21.57 6.37 10.25
CA LYS A 62 22.88 6.75 10.76
C LYS A 62 23.97 6.12 9.89
N LEU A 63 24.83 6.95 9.32
CA LEU A 63 26.00 6.51 8.58
C LEU A 63 27.23 6.45 9.48
N SER A 64 28.18 5.59 9.11
CA SER A 64 29.51 5.61 9.72
C SER A 64 30.27 6.88 9.30
N GLU A 65 31.16 7.37 10.14
CA GLU A 65 31.99 8.54 9.82
C GLU A 65 33.16 8.20 8.90
N LYS A 66 33.26 6.95 8.42
CA LYS A 66 34.40 6.45 7.64
C LYS A 66 34.59 7.16 6.30
N TYR A 67 33.49 7.54 5.64
CA TYR A 67 33.50 8.13 4.30
C TYR A 67 32.68 9.41 4.26
N THR A 68 33.03 10.31 3.33
CA THR A 68 32.26 11.54 3.09
C THR A 68 30.88 11.19 2.55
N ASN A 69 29.85 11.92 3.01
CA ASN A 69 28.48 11.79 2.51
C ASN A 69 28.14 12.90 1.50
N LEU A 70 27.82 12.50 0.28
CA LEU A 70 27.32 13.37 -0.78
C LEU A 70 25.79 13.35 -0.77
N ILE A 71 25.18 14.49 -0.44
CA ILE A 71 23.74 14.63 -0.27
C ILE A 71 23.16 15.29 -1.51
N PHE A 72 22.43 14.52 -2.31
CA PHE A 72 21.89 14.97 -3.58
C PHE A 72 20.44 15.42 -3.44
N TYR A 73 20.15 16.64 -3.88
CA TYR A 73 18.80 17.21 -3.89
C TYR A 73 18.32 17.53 -5.30
N GLU A 74 17.02 17.36 -5.53
CA GLU A 74 16.33 17.95 -6.68
C GLU A 74 16.40 19.48 -6.62
N SER A 75 16.27 20.12 -7.77
CA SER A 75 16.47 21.55 -7.97
C SER A 75 15.74 22.44 -6.96
N ARG A 76 14.46 22.15 -6.69
CA ARG A 76 13.65 22.90 -5.71
C ARG A 76 14.13 22.74 -4.28
N SER A 77 14.61 21.56 -3.91
CA SER A 77 15.09 21.28 -2.56
C SER A 77 16.55 21.72 -2.37
N TYR A 78 17.38 21.66 -3.41
CA TYR A 78 18.73 22.17 -3.41
C TYR A 78 18.78 23.66 -3.09
N ALA A 79 17.92 24.47 -3.73
CA ALA A 79 17.85 25.91 -3.49
C ALA A 79 17.61 26.28 -2.02
N ARG A 80 16.93 25.42 -1.26
CA ARG A 80 16.64 25.59 0.18
C ARG A 80 17.72 25.02 1.11
N ASN A 81 18.62 24.19 0.59
CA ASN A 81 19.58 23.43 1.40
C ASN A 81 21.04 23.68 1.03
N LYS A 82 21.32 24.44 -0.04
CA LYS A 82 22.68 24.74 -0.50
C LYS A 82 23.55 25.40 0.59
N ASP A 83 22.93 26.22 1.44
CA ASP A 83 23.64 26.96 2.49
C ASP A 83 23.81 26.13 3.78
N ASN A 84 23.13 24.97 3.88
CA ASN A 84 23.14 24.15 5.09
C ASN A 84 24.40 23.28 5.24
N VAL A 85 25.26 23.14 4.23
CA VAL A 85 26.24 22.03 4.22
C VAL A 85 27.48 22.29 3.36
N GLU A 86 28.31 23.23 3.79
CA GLU A 86 29.77 23.07 3.68
C GLU A 86 30.35 23.23 5.09
N ASN A 87 30.38 22.12 5.82
CA ASN A 87 31.06 22.09 7.11
C ASN A 87 32.06 20.93 7.08
N GLU A 88 33.34 21.27 6.87
CA GLU A 88 34.44 20.30 6.77
C GLU A 88 34.51 19.36 7.98
N MET A 89 34.09 19.83 9.16
CA MET A 89 34.04 19.01 10.38
C MET A 89 33.09 17.81 10.27
N ASN A 90 32.03 17.89 9.46
CA ASN A 90 30.97 16.87 9.43
C ASN A 90 31.04 15.92 8.22
N ARG A 91 32.07 16.02 7.35
CA ARG A 91 32.26 15.16 6.16
C ARG A 91 31.00 15.03 5.29
N ARG A 92 30.27 16.13 5.09
CA ARG A 92 29.05 16.20 4.26
C ARG A 92 29.20 17.24 3.17
N LYS A 93 28.74 16.93 1.96
CA LYS A 93 28.70 17.85 0.82
C LYS A 93 27.33 17.80 0.17
N VAL A 94 26.72 18.96 -0.06
CA VAL A 94 25.43 19.05 -0.75
C VAL A 94 25.63 19.23 -2.25
N MET A 95 24.93 18.40 -3.02
CA MET A 95 25.00 18.33 -4.46
C MET A 95 23.61 18.54 -5.06
N LYS A 96 23.56 19.09 -6.28
CA LYS A 96 22.33 19.23 -7.06
C LYS A 96 22.23 18.06 -8.04
N LEU A 97 21.05 17.45 -8.12
CA LEU A 97 20.76 16.44 -9.15
C LEU A 97 20.66 17.09 -10.53
N SER A 98 21.09 16.35 -11.55
CA SER A 98 21.03 16.81 -12.93
C SER A 98 19.59 16.89 -13.43
N ARG A 99 19.33 17.74 -14.43
CA ARG A 99 18.00 17.80 -15.08
C ARG A 99 17.63 16.48 -15.75
N GLU A 100 18.63 15.78 -16.30
CA GLU A 100 18.46 14.45 -16.88
C GLU A 100 17.98 13.44 -15.84
N PHE A 101 18.57 13.45 -14.64
CA PHE A 101 18.09 12.64 -13.51
C PHE A 101 16.63 12.94 -13.18
N GLU A 102 16.26 14.21 -13.00
CA GLU A 102 14.88 14.57 -12.61
C GLU A 102 13.86 14.04 -13.64
N MET A 103 14.14 14.22 -14.94
CA MET A 103 13.27 13.72 -16.00
C MET A 103 13.17 12.19 -16.02
N LYS A 104 14.31 11.49 -15.92
CA LYS A 104 14.33 10.03 -15.95
C LYS A 104 13.78 9.39 -14.69
N PHE A 105 13.91 10.05 -13.54
CA PHE A 105 13.35 9.60 -12.29
C PHE A 105 11.82 9.62 -12.30
N ASP A 106 11.20 10.69 -12.83
CA ASP A 106 9.74 10.79 -12.95
C ASP A 106 9.16 9.71 -13.89
N GLU A 107 9.86 9.37 -14.97
CA GLU A 107 9.49 8.30 -15.90
C GLU A 107 9.63 6.92 -15.24
N ALA A 108 10.80 6.66 -14.62
CA ALA A 108 11.12 5.41 -13.96
C ALA A 108 10.21 5.12 -12.75
N ILE A 109 9.89 6.12 -11.93
CA ILE A 109 9.03 5.93 -10.76
C ILE A 109 7.62 5.54 -11.21
N ARG A 110 7.08 6.19 -12.23
CA ARG A 110 5.79 5.84 -12.83
C ARG A 110 5.80 4.40 -13.33
N ASP A 111 6.80 4.02 -14.11
CA ASP A 111 6.87 2.67 -14.69
C ASP A 111 7.10 1.59 -13.62
N SER A 112 7.91 1.88 -12.59
CA SER A 112 8.16 0.95 -11.49
C SER A 112 6.89 0.56 -10.71
N PHE A 113 5.90 1.47 -10.68
CA PHE A 113 4.62 1.27 -9.99
C PHE A 113 3.50 0.80 -10.93
N LEU A 114 3.47 1.25 -12.18
CA LEU A 114 2.44 0.83 -13.15
C LEU A 114 2.74 -0.50 -13.83
N SER A 115 4.02 -0.81 -14.06
CA SER A 115 4.49 -1.99 -14.76
C SER A 115 5.88 -2.39 -14.29
N THR A 116 5.96 -2.99 -13.09
CA THR A 116 7.22 -3.41 -12.47
C THR A 116 8.06 -4.30 -13.38
N GLU A 117 7.44 -5.19 -14.16
CA GLU A 117 8.16 -6.04 -15.12
C GLU A 117 8.81 -5.25 -16.25
N SER A 118 8.09 -4.29 -16.83
CA SER A 118 8.65 -3.39 -17.84
C SER A 118 9.81 -2.58 -17.26
N PHE A 119 9.64 -2.06 -16.04
CA PHE A 119 10.70 -1.34 -15.35
C PHE A 119 11.94 -2.21 -15.09
N PHE A 120 11.74 -3.45 -14.63
CA PHE A 120 12.85 -4.39 -14.43
C PHE A 120 13.55 -4.77 -15.73
N GLY A 121 12.81 -4.90 -16.83
CA GLY A 121 13.38 -5.11 -18.16
C GLY A 121 14.26 -3.95 -18.65
N MET A 122 14.11 -2.74 -18.10
CA MET A 122 14.90 -1.56 -18.47
C MET A 122 16.15 -1.36 -17.61
N ILE A 123 16.31 -2.08 -16.50
CA ILE A 123 17.44 -1.92 -15.58
C ILE A 123 18.35 -3.17 -15.56
N PRO A 124 19.67 -3.01 -15.36
CA PRO A 124 20.59 -4.12 -15.15
C PRO A 124 20.13 -5.09 -14.05
N LYS A 125 20.35 -6.38 -14.27
CA LYS A 125 19.90 -7.46 -13.37
C LYS A 125 20.42 -7.29 -11.94
N GLU A 126 21.66 -6.82 -11.77
CA GLU A 126 22.28 -6.53 -10.47
C GLU A 126 21.50 -5.53 -9.61
N PHE A 127 20.69 -4.65 -10.21
CA PHE A 127 19.83 -3.72 -9.48
C PHE A 127 18.44 -4.28 -9.18
N GLN A 128 17.99 -5.30 -9.91
CA GLN A 128 16.67 -5.92 -9.69
C GLN A 128 16.60 -6.58 -8.30
N ASP A 129 17.71 -7.21 -7.86
CA ASP A 129 17.81 -7.87 -6.55
C ASP A 129 17.59 -6.91 -5.37
N ILE A 130 17.86 -5.61 -5.55
CA ILE A 130 17.63 -4.58 -4.52
C ILE A 130 16.12 -4.42 -4.27
N PHE A 131 15.29 -4.59 -5.29
CA PHE A 131 13.84 -4.45 -5.18
C PHE A 131 13.15 -5.71 -4.62
N GLU A 132 13.71 -6.89 -4.89
CA GLU A 132 13.12 -8.17 -4.44
C GLU A 132 12.93 -8.22 -2.92
N HIS A 133 13.77 -7.50 -2.17
CA HIS A 133 13.62 -7.32 -0.74
C HIS A 133 12.21 -6.82 -0.34
N TYR A 134 11.66 -5.82 -1.03
CA TYR A 134 10.36 -5.24 -0.66
C TYR A 134 9.22 -6.22 -0.90
N PHE A 135 9.24 -6.90 -2.04
CA PHE A 135 8.23 -7.90 -2.40
C PHE A 135 8.28 -9.12 -1.50
N SER A 136 9.48 -9.59 -1.17
CA SER A 136 9.67 -10.71 -0.23
C SER A 136 9.18 -10.37 1.17
N GLU A 137 9.50 -9.18 1.70
CA GLU A 137 9.03 -8.75 3.02
C GLU A 137 7.52 -8.55 3.06
N ALA A 138 6.93 -8.01 1.99
CA ALA A 138 5.48 -7.93 1.87
C ALA A 138 4.86 -9.34 1.87
N GLU A 139 5.48 -10.29 1.17
CA GLU A 139 4.98 -11.66 1.04
C GLU A 139 5.02 -12.35 2.40
N LYS A 140 6.13 -12.23 3.14
CA LYS A 140 6.26 -12.72 4.51
C LYS A 140 5.21 -12.13 5.45
N LYS A 141 4.85 -10.85 5.30
CA LYS A 141 3.87 -10.19 6.17
C LYS A 141 2.43 -10.61 5.85
N ILE A 142 2.11 -10.88 4.59
CA ILE A 142 0.73 -11.17 4.15
C ILE A 142 0.47 -12.68 4.14
N LEU A 143 1.44 -13.49 3.71
CA LEU A 143 1.32 -14.95 3.60
C LEU A 143 1.77 -15.67 4.88
N VAL A 144 1.58 -15.04 6.04
CA VAL A 144 1.78 -15.72 7.33
C VAL A 144 0.75 -16.83 7.46
N ASP A 145 1.20 -18.02 7.85
CA ASP A 145 0.30 -19.14 8.16
C ASP A 145 -0.76 -18.71 9.17
N ASN A 146 -2.03 -19.05 8.90
CA ASN A 146 -3.19 -18.71 9.72
C ASN A 146 -3.54 -17.21 9.79
N LEU A 147 -3.09 -16.38 8.83
CA LEU A 147 -3.67 -15.05 8.68
C LEU A 147 -5.01 -15.14 7.92
N PHE A 148 -6.08 -14.80 8.63
CA PHE A 148 -7.43 -14.73 8.10
C PHE A 148 -7.90 -13.29 7.95
N PHE A 149 -8.65 -13.06 6.88
CA PHE A 149 -9.41 -11.83 6.68
C PHE A 149 -10.90 -12.13 6.65
N TYR A 150 -11.66 -11.16 7.10
CA TYR A 150 -13.10 -11.26 7.27
C TYR A 150 -13.81 -10.17 6.50
N LYS A 151 -14.96 -10.53 5.90
CA LYS A 151 -15.87 -9.60 5.26
C LYS A 151 -17.27 -9.77 5.83
N TYR A 152 -17.77 -8.71 6.45
CA TYR A 152 -19.15 -8.62 6.92
C TYR A 152 -20.08 -8.28 5.77
N LEU A 153 -21.22 -8.95 5.72
CA LEU A 153 -22.22 -8.84 4.67
C LEU A 153 -23.61 -8.78 5.30
N SER A 154 -24.49 -7.94 4.75
CA SER A 154 -25.90 -7.91 5.14
C SER A 154 -26.58 -9.22 4.77
N LYS A 155 -27.71 -9.51 5.43
CA LYS A 155 -28.50 -10.69 5.14
C LYS A 155 -29.02 -10.64 3.70
N ALA A 156 -29.53 -9.48 3.29
CA ALA A 156 -30.02 -9.29 1.92
C ALA A 156 -28.96 -9.53 0.83
N THR A 157 -27.69 -9.18 1.08
CA THR A 157 -26.61 -9.45 0.10
C THR A 157 -26.37 -10.95 -0.07
N VAL A 158 -26.39 -11.70 1.03
CA VAL A 158 -26.11 -13.15 1.01
C VAL A 158 -27.31 -13.96 0.52
N ASP A 159 -28.52 -13.62 0.96
CA ASP A 159 -29.75 -14.32 0.55
C ASP A 159 -29.99 -14.23 -0.97
N ASP A 160 -29.76 -13.05 -1.55
CA ASP A 160 -29.94 -12.79 -2.99
C ASP A 160 -28.65 -13.09 -3.80
N ASN A 161 -27.58 -13.58 -3.16
CA ASN A 161 -26.23 -13.73 -3.73
C ASN A 161 -25.77 -12.49 -4.53
N LYS A 162 -26.03 -11.28 -4.00
CA LYS A 162 -25.67 -10.04 -4.70
C LYS A 162 -24.18 -9.99 -4.93
N HIS A 163 -23.79 -9.60 -6.15
CA HIS A 163 -22.41 -9.51 -6.58
C HIS A 163 -21.63 -10.84 -6.51
N ASN A 164 -22.35 -11.96 -6.47
CA ASN A 164 -21.80 -13.31 -6.27
C ASN A 164 -21.03 -13.43 -4.94
N ALA A 165 -21.51 -12.78 -3.88
CA ALA A 165 -20.88 -12.82 -2.56
C ALA A 165 -20.71 -14.25 -2.04
N ASN A 166 -21.68 -15.14 -2.28
CA ASN A 166 -21.66 -16.54 -1.88
C ASN A 166 -20.65 -17.36 -2.71
N ASP A 167 -20.16 -16.81 -3.81
CA ASP A 167 -19.08 -17.41 -4.62
C ASP A 167 -17.70 -16.89 -4.19
N GLY A 168 -17.63 -16.16 -3.08
CA GLY A 168 -16.38 -15.65 -2.51
C GLY A 168 -15.98 -14.28 -3.03
N ASN A 169 -16.80 -13.63 -3.85
CA ASN A 169 -16.42 -12.37 -4.48
C ASN A 169 -16.11 -11.26 -3.46
N LEU A 170 -14.93 -10.66 -3.61
CA LEU A 170 -14.51 -9.45 -2.92
C LEU A 170 -14.24 -8.35 -3.93
N ALA A 171 -14.73 -7.15 -3.65
CA ALA A 171 -14.56 -6.01 -4.53
C ALA A 171 -13.57 -4.99 -3.95
N PHE A 172 -12.61 -4.58 -4.77
CA PHE A 172 -11.91 -3.32 -4.63
C PHE A 172 -12.85 -2.22 -5.16
N SER A 173 -13.38 -1.40 -4.26
CA SER A 173 -14.39 -0.40 -4.60
C SER A 173 -13.76 0.98 -4.75
N HIS A 174 -14.33 1.80 -5.64
CA HIS A 174 -14.07 3.23 -5.68
C HIS A 174 -14.46 3.86 -4.33
N PRO A 175 -13.65 4.77 -3.74
CA PRO A 175 -13.93 5.39 -2.44
C PRO A 175 -15.29 6.08 -2.31
N LYS A 176 -15.85 6.63 -3.40
CA LYS A 176 -17.23 7.17 -3.46
C LYS A 176 -18.33 6.22 -2.95
N ASN A 177 -18.06 4.91 -2.90
CA ASN A 177 -19.00 3.90 -2.41
C ASN A 177 -18.84 3.61 -0.90
N PHE A 178 -17.98 4.35 -0.19
CA PHE A 178 -17.78 4.18 1.25
C PHE A 178 -18.88 4.84 2.06
N ASN A 179 -19.13 4.31 3.26
CA ASN A 179 -20.13 4.85 4.17
C ASN A 179 -19.66 6.11 4.91
N ASP A 180 -18.34 6.35 5.01
CA ASP A 180 -17.76 7.56 5.58
C ASP A 180 -17.30 8.52 4.47
N PRO A 181 -17.96 9.68 4.27
CA PRO A 181 -17.59 10.66 3.25
C PRO A 181 -16.29 11.41 3.57
N PHE A 182 -15.68 11.16 4.73
CA PHE A 182 -14.40 11.74 5.11
C PHE A 182 -13.21 10.85 4.79
N ASP A 183 -13.47 9.58 4.45
CA ASP A 183 -12.46 8.58 4.12
C ASP A 183 -11.89 8.83 2.72
N SER A 184 -10.57 8.59 2.54
CA SER A 184 -9.90 8.62 1.24
C SER A 184 -9.93 9.97 0.49
N ASN A 185 -10.30 11.05 1.19
CA ASN A 185 -10.35 12.39 0.62
C ASN A 185 -8.96 12.90 0.22
N CYS A 186 -8.80 13.18 -1.07
CA CYS A 186 -7.52 13.46 -1.66
C CYS A 186 -7.65 14.37 -2.89
N THR A 187 -7.37 15.66 -2.72
CA THR A 187 -7.54 16.67 -3.79
C THR A 187 -6.21 17.28 -4.21
N LEU A 188 -6.11 17.65 -5.49
CA LEU A 188 -4.99 18.44 -6.01
C LEU A 188 -5.20 19.94 -5.74
N VAL A 189 -4.16 20.76 -5.97
CA VAL A 189 -4.24 22.21 -5.75
C VAL A 189 -5.34 22.89 -6.58
N ASN A 190 -5.59 22.34 -7.77
CA ASN A 190 -6.64 22.75 -8.73
C ASN A 190 -8.00 22.07 -8.48
N ASN A 191 -8.22 21.48 -7.29
CA ASN A 191 -9.47 20.84 -6.85
C ASN A 191 -9.90 19.60 -7.65
N ILE A 192 -9.01 19.00 -8.45
CA ILE A 192 -9.29 17.70 -9.05
C ILE A 192 -9.20 16.64 -7.94
N ASP A 193 -10.25 15.85 -7.79
CA ASP A 193 -10.30 14.70 -6.88
C ASP A 193 -9.47 13.53 -7.44
N MET A 194 -8.62 12.97 -6.59
CA MET A 194 -7.76 11.83 -6.91
C MET A 194 -8.33 10.50 -6.44
N SER A 195 -9.53 10.49 -5.84
CA SER A 195 -10.22 9.25 -5.43
C SER A 195 -10.38 8.24 -6.58
N GLU A 196 -10.51 8.75 -7.81
CA GLU A 196 -10.57 7.96 -9.06
C GLU A 196 -9.33 7.08 -9.30
N ARG A 197 -8.19 7.41 -8.67
CA ARG A 197 -6.93 6.65 -8.78
C ARG A 197 -6.90 5.38 -7.94
N PHE A 198 -7.87 5.20 -7.04
CA PHE A 198 -7.86 4.09 -6.10
C PHE A 198 -9.03 3.14 -6.34
N ARG A 199 -8.75 1.85 -6.23
CA ARG A 199 -9.76 0.84 -5.90
C ARG A 199 -9.33 0.15 -4.63
N VAL A 200 -10.24 0.05 -3.66
CA VAL A 200 -9.89 -0.26 -2.28
C VAL A 200 -10.72 -1.44 -1.79
N LEU A 201 -10.03 -2.51 -1.40
CA LEU A 201 -10.62 -3.67 -0.75
C LEU A 201 -10.41 -3.55 0.77
N CYS A 202 -11.52 -3.29 1.46
CA CYS A 202 -11.58 -3.17 2.93
C CYS A 202 -11.92 -4.52 3.56
N LEU A 203 -11.06 -4.99 4.47
CA LEU A 203 -11.19 -6.25 5.21
C LEU A 203 -10.90 -6.01 6.69
N THR A 204 -11.36 -6.92 7.55
CA THR A 204 -11.03 -6.90 8.98
C THR A 204 -10.34 -8.19 9.40
N LYS A 205 -9.64 -8.15 10.53
CA LYS A 205 -9.05 -9.31 11.22
C LYS A 205 -9.93 -9.80 12.38
N GLU A 206 -11.13 -9.25 12.54
CA GLU A 206 -11.98 -9.47 13.71
C GLU A 206 -13.37 -9.99 13.32
N PRO A 207 -13.69 -11.28 13.54
CA PRO A 207 -14.98 -11.87 13.18
C PRO A 207 -16.09 -11.67 14.23
N VAL A 208 -15.75 -11.29 15.47
CA VAL A 208 -16.70 -11.23 16.59
C VAL A 208 -16.89 -9.81 17.14
N ASN A 209 -16.52 -8.76 16.39
CA ASN A 209 -16.74 -7.39 16.84
C ASN A 209 -18.23 -7.02 16.82
N ILE A 210 -18.77 -6.62 17.99
CA ILE A 210 -20.18 -6.25 18.16
C ILE A 210 -20.62 -5.15 17.19
N LEU A 211 -19.84 -4.07 17.09
CA LEU A 211 -20.18 -2.92 16.25
C LEU A 211 -20.13 -3.27 14.76
N MET A 212 -19.18 -4.11 14.34
CA MET A 212 -19.14 -4.61 12.96
C MET A 212 -20.39 -5.42 12.61
N TRP A 213 -20.83 -6.31 13.52
CA TRP A 213 -22.10 -7.03 13.34
C TRP A 213 -23.29 -6.05 13.33
N SER A 214 -23.31 -5.00 14.15
CA SER A 214 -24.37 -3.99 14.12
C SER A 214 -24.42 -3.25 12.78
N TYR A 215 -23.29 -2.71 12.31
CA TYR A 215 -23.24 -1.82 11.14
C TYR A 215 -23.29 -2.54 9.80
N TYR A 216 -22.55 -3.63 9.64
CA TYR A 216 -22.29 -4.24 8.33
C TYR A 216 -23.05 -5.54 8.08
N SER A 217 -23.73 -6.08 9.11
CA SER A 217 -24.49 -7.33 9.00
C SER A 217 -25.97 -7.16 9.32
N GLU A 218 -26.55 -6.00 9.00
CA GLU A 218 -28.00 -5.77 9.12
C GLU A 218 -28.50 -6.03 10.55
N ASN A 219 -27.86 -5.37 11.53
CA ASN A 219 -28.16 -5.52 12.96
C ASN A 219 -28.04 -6.98 13.45
N HIS A 220 -26.86 -7.61 13.24
CA HIS A 220 -26.56 -8.98 13.65
C HIS A 220 -27.36 -10.09 12.95
N GLN A 221 -28.07 -9.81 11.85
CA GLN A 221 -28.86 -10.80 11.11
C GLN A 221 -28.11 -11.43 9.93
N GLY A 222 -27.07 -10.75 9.45
CA GLY A 222 -26.31 -11.09 8.27
C GLY A 222 -25.22 -12.13 8.54
N PHE A 223 -24.13 -12.00 7.79
CA PHE A 223 -23.07 -13.00 7.73
C PHE A 223 -21.69 -12.35 7.77
N CYS A 224 -20.70 -13.16 8.10
CA CYS A 224 -19.29 -12.80 7.99
C CYS A 224 -18.56 -13.95 7.29
N PHE A 225 -17.89 -13.67 6.18
CA PHE A 225 -17.11 -14.68 5.44
C PHE A 225 -15.62 -14.51 5.75
N GLU A 226 -14.97 -15.63 6.00
CA GLU A 226 -13.54 -15.76 6.31
C GLU A 226 -12.78 -16.28 5.11
N TYR A 227 -11.63 -15.68 4.86
CA TYR A 227 -10.76 -15.96 3.73
C TYR A 227 -9.33 -16.12 4.23
N PHE A 228 -8.58 -17.07 3.67
CA PHE A 228 -7.15 -17.06 3.89
C PHE A 228 -6.51 -15.90 3.13
N SER A 229 -5.52 -15.25 3.75
CA SER A 229 -4.75 -14.21 3.09
C SER A 229 -4.10 -14.67 1.78
N LYS A 230 -3.62 -15.92 1.73
CA LYS A 230 -3.00 -16.51 0.53
C LYS A 230 -3.95 -16.56 -0.66
N ASP A 231 -5.23 -16.86 -0.45
CA ASP A 231 -6.19 -17.03 -1.54
C ASP A 231 -6.54 -15.65 -2.12
N ILE A 232 -6.68 -14.64 -1.27
CA ILE A 232 -6.82 -13.23 -1.70
C ILE A 232 -5.61 -12.80 -2.54
N VAL A 233 -4.38 -13.04 -2.05
CA VAL A 233 -3.16 -12.66 -2.77
C VAL A 233 -3.04 -13.40 -4.10
N ASN A 234 -3.41 -14.68 -4.15
CA ASN A 234 -3.38 -15.47 -5.38
C ASN A 234 -4.36 -14.91 -6.42
N GLU A 235 -5.56 -14.51 -6.02
CA GLU A 235 -6.49 -13.86 -6.93
C GLU A 235 -6.01 -12.47 -7.39
N ILE A 236 -5.44 -11.66 -6.48
CA ILE A 236 -4.85 -10.37 -6.86
C ILE A 236 -3.75 -10.56 -7.92
N LYS A 237 -2.91 -11.59 -7.77
CA LYS A 237 -1.85 -11.91 -8.74
C LYS A 237 -2.39 -12.30 -10.13
N LYS A 238 -3.64 -12.77 -10.23
CA LYS A 238 -4.31 -13.11 -11.50
C LYS A 238 -4.93 -11.89 -12.19
N LEU A 239 -5.12 -10.79 -11.49
CA LEU A 239 -5.65 -9.57 -12.10
C LEU A 239 -4.62 -8.98 -13.07
N GLU A 240 -5.00 -8.89 -14.34
CA GLU A 240 -4.27 -8.11 -15.34
C GLU A 240 -4.55 -6.62 -15.11
N TYR A 241 -3.81 -6.04 -14.16
CA TYR A 241 -3.98 -4.64 -13.77
C TYR A 241 -2.67 -3.87 -13.91
N ARG A 242 -2.74 -2.75 -14.66
CA ARG A 242 -1.64 -1.80 -14.80
C ARG A 242 -1.67 -0.83 -13.62
N GLY A 243 -1.01 -1.21 -12.53
CA GLY A 243 -0.91 -0.38 -11.34
C GLY A 243 -0.22 -1.09 -10.20
N LEU A 244 -0.15 -0.37 -9.08
CA LEU A 244 0.48 -0.84 -7.86
C LEU A 244 -0.57 -1.42 -6.91
N TYR A 245 -0.33 -2.63 -6.41
CA TYR A 245 -1.06 -3.15 -5.26
C TYR A 245 -0.32 -2.85 -3.97
N ILE A 246 -1.05 -2.33 -2.99
CA ILE A 246 -0.51 -1.92 -1.69
C ILE A 246 -1.33 -2.62 -0.62
N TYR A 247 -0.66 -3.14 0.41
CA TYR A 247 -1.30 -3.72 1.58
C TYR A 247 -0.88 -2.96 2.85
N GLY A 248 -1.83 -2.78 3.78
CA GLY A 248 -1.51 -2.27 5.10
C GLY A 248 -2.71 -2.21 6.04
N ASP A 249 -2.40 -2.12 7.33
CA ASP A 249 -3.39 -1.81 8.36
C ASP A 249 -3.72 -0.32 8.37
N ILE A 250 -4.93 0.04 8.77
CA ILE A 250 -5.34 1.45 8.88
C ILE A 250 -4.65 2.14 10.05
N THR A 251 -4.18 3.35 9.78
CA THR A 251 -3.76 4.31 10.82
C THR A 251 -4.99 5.04 11.32
N TYR A 252 -5.31 4.89 12.60
CA TYR A 252 -6.44 5.58 13.23
C TYR A 252 -5.97 6.88 13.89
N SER A 253 -6.59 8.01 13.54
CA SER A 253 -6.16 9.33 14.00
C SER A 253 -7.34 10.25 14.32
N PRO A 254 -7.27 11.09 15.37
CA PRO A 254 -8.26 12.13 15.63
C PRO A 254 -8.14 13.32 14.66
N LYS A 255 -7.03 13.41 13.92
CA LYS A 255 -6.76 14.46 12.93
C LYS A 255 -6.74 13.87 11.53
N ARG A 256 -7.36 14.57 10.59
CA ARG A 256 -7.29 14.19 9.17
C ARG A 256 -5.85 14.30 8.65
N PRO A 257 -5.44 13.40 7.74
CA PRO A 257 -4.21 13.61 6.99
C PRO A 257 -4.36 14.86 6.12
N ARG A 258 -3.26 15.35 5.55
CA ARG A 258 -3.31 16.44 4.57
C ARG A 258 -4.28 16.06 3.44
N GLN A 259 -5.24 16.93 3.15
CA GLN A 259 -6.33 16.65 2.19
C GLN A 259 -6.07 17.25 0.80
N LYS A 260 -5.11 18.19 0.70
CA LYS A 260 -4.82 18.94 -0.52
C LYS A 260 -3.33 18.89 -0.85
N SER A 261 -2.98 18.28 -1.99
CA SER A 261 -1.61 18.31 -2.51
C SER A 261 -1.25 19.71 -2.99
N SER A 262 0.04 20.01 -2.98
CA SER A 262 0.61 21.22 -3.58
C SER A 262 0.78 21.06 -5.10
N LEU A 263 0.59 19.86 -5.62
CA LEU A 263 0.67 19.56 -7.05
C LEU A 263 -0.68 19.77 -7.73
N SER A 264 -0.64 20.15 -9.01
CA SER A 264 -1.81 20.30 -9.89
C SER A 264 -2.03 19.10 -10.83
N HIS A 265 -1.22 18.06 -10.70
CA HIS A 265 -1.31 16.82 -11.45
C HIS A 265 -1.05 15.62 -10.53
N PHE A 266 -1.51 14.44 -10.95
CA PHE A 266 -1.19 13.18 -10.29
C PHE A 266 0.30 12.86 -10.46
N SER A 267 1.00 12.53 -9.36
CA SER A 267 2.42 12.23 -9.41
C SER A 267 2.81 11.08 -8.50
N PHE A 268 3.44 10.05 -9.06
CA PHE A 268 4.00 8.93 -8.30
C PHE A 268 5.15 9.35 -7.36
N THR A 269 5.66 10.58 -7.45
CA THR A 269 6.64 11.10 -6.48
C THR A 269 6.00 11.59 -5.17
N ASP A 270 4.69 11.90 -5.15
CA ASP A 270 3.92 12.35 -3.97
C ASP A 270 3.07 11.22 -3.36
N LEU A 271 3.51 9.96 -3.52
CA LEU A 271 2.72 8.79 -3.08
C LEU A 271 2.30 8.84 -1.61
N ASN A 272 3.14 9.34 -0.71
CA ASN A 272 2.79 9.40 0.70
C ASN A 272 1.50 10.20 0.95
N PHE A 273 1.25 11.28 0.19
CA PHE A 273 -0.01 12.02 0.28
C PHE A 273 -1.22 11.14 -0.08
N TYR A 274 -1.10 10.34 -1.15
CA TYR A 274 -2.13 9.40 -1.58
C TYR A 274 -2.33 8.25 -0.58
N ILE A 275 -1.24 7.68 -0.06
CA ILE A 275 -1.26 6.61 0.96
C ILE A 275 -1.91 7.12 2.25
N ASP A 276 -1.51 8.29 2.75
CA ASP A 276 -2.06 8.86 3.96
C ASP A 276 -3.57 9.08 3.82
N ALA A 277 -4.04 9.51 2.65
CA ALA A 277 -5.48 9.68 2.39
C ALA A 277 -6.26 8.37 2.50
N VAL A 278 -5.77 7.28 1.88
CA VAL A 278 -6.51 6.00 1.83
C VAL A 278 -6.21 5.03 2.97
N TYR A 279 -5.18 5.29 3.78
CA TYR A 279 -4.81 4.46 4.94
C TYR A 279 -4.97 5.18 6.29
N THR A 280 -5.60 6.35 6.33
CA THR A 280 -5.93 7.05 7.59
C THR A 280 -7.43 7.15 7.76
N LYS A 281 -7.95 6.64 8.89
CA LYS A 281 -9.37 6.74 9.24
C LYS A 281 -9.52 7.42 10.60
N TYR A 282 -10.71 7.97 10.86
CA TYR A 282 -10.99 8.62 12.13
C TYR A 282 -10.91 7.61 13.29
N LEU A 283 -10.38 8.07 14.43
CA LEU A 283 -10.04 7.21 15.58
C LEU A 283 -11.19 6.36 16.09
N GLU A 284 -12.43 6.85 16.03
CA GLU A 284 -13.61 6.11 16.50
C GLU A 284 -13.88 4.82 15.71
N TRP A 285 -13.40 4.74 14.47
CA TRP A 285 -13.49 3.54 13.63
C TRP A 285 -12.43 2.48 13.94
N GLN A 286 -11.57 2.66 14.95
CA GLN A 286 -10.50 1.69 15.28
C GLN A 286 -10.99 0.30 15.64
N HIS A 287 -12.25 0.20 16.08
CA HIS A 287 -12.90 -1.07 16.41
C HIS A 287 -13.00 -2.01 15.20
N GLU A 288 -12.98 -1.49 13.98
CA GLU A 288 -13.03 -2.28 12.76
C GLU A 288 -11.75 -3.11 12.53
N ARG A 289 -10.61 -2.72 13.14
CA ARG A 289 -9.30 -3.35 12.93
C ARG A 289 -9.02 -3.60 11.44
N GLU A 290 -9.27 -2.57 10.65
CA GLU A 290 -9.32 -2.64 9.19
C GLU A 290 -7.91 -2.79 8.59
N SER A 291 -7.81 -3.69 7.62
CA SER A 291 -6.69 -3.78 6.68
C SER A 291 -7.22 -3.53 5.27
N ARG A 292 -6.44 -2.80 4.47
CA ARG A 292 -6.78 -2.53 3.07
C ARG A 292 -5.78 -3.20 2.13
N PHE A 293 -6.31 -3.70 1.02
CA PHE A 293 -5.57 -3.80 -0.23
C PHE A 293 -6.02 -2.65 -1.13
N VAL A 294 -5.07 -1.89 -1.67
CA VAL A 294 -5.34 -0.75 -2.56
C VAL A 294 -4.69 -1.01 -3.90
N ALA A 295 -5.49 -0.98 -4.95
CA ALA A 295 -5.04 -0.89 -6.33
C ALA A 295 -4.93 0.60 -6.69
N LEU A 296 -3.71 1.07 -6.95
CA LEU A 296 -3.42 2.44 -7.36
C LEU A 296 -2.94 2.47 -8.81
N SER A 297 -3.58 3.29 -9.64
CA SER A 297 -3.18 3.48 -11.03
C SER A 297 -3.41 4.91 -11.51
N ASP A 298 -2.77 5.25 -12.63
CA ASP A 298 -3.03 6.51 -13.35
C ASP A 298 -4.38 6.50 -14.08
N TYR A 299 -5.04 5.34 -14.20
CA TYR A 299 -6.37 5.24 -14.78
C TYR A 299 -7.13 4.00 -14.27
N HIS A 300 -8.43 4.19 -14.02
CA HIS A 300 -9.40 3.13 -13.81
C HIS A 300 -10.61 3.37 -14.71
N ASN A 301 -11.12 2.31 -15.32
CA ASN A 301 -12.31 2.35 -16.20
C ASN A 301 -13.60 1.89 -15.51
N THR A 302 -13.52 1.24 -14.35
CA THR A 302 -14.67 0.68 -13.63
C THR A 302 -14.66 1.12 -12.18
N ASP A 303 -15.81 1.19 -11.52
CA ASP A 303 -15.88 1.48 -10.07
C ASP A 303 -15.43 0.32 -9.18
N PHE A 304 -15.32 -0.88 -9.75
CA PHE A 304 -15.04 -2.11 -9.03
C PHE A 304 -14.01 -2.95 -9.77
N LEU A 305 -13.03 -3.48 -9.03
CA LEU A 305 -12.20 -4.62 -9.46
C LEU A 305 -12.56 -5.79 -8.54
N THR A 306 -12.94 -6.93 -9.11
CA THR A 306 -13.44 -8.07 -8.33
C THR A 306 -12.44 -9.21 -8.36
N ILE A 307 -12.24 -9.85 -7.21
CA ILE A 307 -11.54 -11.12 -7.06
C ILE A 307 -12.48 -12.15 -6.46
N SER A 308 -12.20 -13.44 -6.66
CA SER A 308 -13.07 -14.54 -6.19
C SER A 308 -12.27 -15.58 -5.39
N PRO A 309 -11.72 -15.21 -4.22
CA PRO A 309 -11.03 -16.16 -3.36
C PRO A 309 -12.02 -17.15 -2.72
N ASP A 310 -11.53 -18.34 -2.39
CA ASP A 310 -12.34 -19.35 -1.72
C ASP A 310 -12.76 -18.89 -0.31
N ILE A 311 -14.03 -19.13 0.04
CA ILE A 311 -14.54 -18.91 1.39
C ILE A 311 -14.07 -20.08 2.27
N ASN A 312 -13.22 -19.81 3.26
CA ASN A 312 -12.74 -20.82 4.20
C ASN A 312 -13.83 -21.22 5.22
N GLN A 313 -14.50 -20.22 5.79
CA GLN A 313 -15.55 -20.41 6.79
C GLN A 313 -16.56 -19.27 6.67
N ALA A 314 -17.84 -19.58 6.85
CA ALA A 314 -18.87 -18.57 7.00
C ALA A 314 -19.42 -18.55 8.44
N TYR A 315 -19.79 -17.37 8.91
CA TYR A 315 -20.43 -17.13 10.19
C TYR A 315 -21.79 -16.48 9.98
N LYS A 316 -22.77 -16.83 10.79
CA LYS A 316 -24.13 -16.27 10.80
C LYS A 316 -24.32 -15.49 12.09
N GLY A 317 -24.83 -14.27 12.01
CA GLY A 317 -24.96 -13.39 13.17
C GLY A 317 -25.91 -13.94 14.23
N CYS A 318 -25.83 -13.44 15.46
CA CYS A 318 -26.60 -13.97 16.60
C CYS A 318 -28.11 -13.83 16.45
N GLU A 319 -28.58 -12.80 15.73
CA GLU A 319 -29.99 -12.61 15.37
C GLU A 319 -30.33 -13.20 13.98
N GLY A 320 -29.34 -13.75 13.27
CA GLY A 320 -29.51 -14.32 11.93
C GLY A 320 -30.38 -15.57 11.91
N THR A 321 -31.46 -15.54 11.13
CA THR A 321 -32.39 -16.66 10.93
C THR A 321 -32.30 -17.20 9.49
N GLY A 322 -32.86 -18.39 9.25
CA GLY A 322 -32.90 -19.01 7.94
C GLY A 322 -31.77 -20.00 7.65
N LYS A 323 -31.76 -20.50 6.41
CA LYS A 323 -30.87 -21.58 5.95
C LYS A 323 -29.43 -21.10 5.78
N ASP A 324 -28.52 -22.05 5.60
CA ASP A 324 -27.16 -21.77 5.16
C ASP A 324 -27.18 -21.18 3.73
N PRO A 325 -26.27 -20.25 3.37
CA PRO A 325 -26.19 -19.70 2.03
C PRO A 325 -25.89 -20.77 0.98
N ILE A 326 -26.31 -20.52 -0.25
CA ILE A 326 -26.05 -21.38 -1.40
C ILE A 326 -25.30 -20.56 -2.45
N ASN A 327 -24.21 -21.11 -2.99
CA ASN A 327 -23.43 -20.45 -4.04
C ASN A 327 -24.05 -20.68 -5.43
N SER A 328 -23.48 -20.08 -6.48
CA SER A 328 -24.00 -20.19 -7.86
C SER A 328 -24.00 -21.62 -8.41
N LYS A 329 -23.21 -22.53 -7.81
CA LYS A 329 -23.13 -23.95 -8.18
C LYS A 329 -24.16 -24.82 -7.44
N GLY A 330 -24.98 -24.24 -6.56
CA GLY A 330 -25.93 -24.98 -5.74
C GLY A 330 -25.33 -25.62 -4.50
N GLU A 331 -24.08 -25.31 -4.16
CA GLU A 331 -23.39 -25.86 -2.98
C GLU A 331 -23.75 -25.04 -1.74
N THR A 332 -24.02 -25.73 -0.64
CA THR A 332 -24.36 -25.09 0.64
C THR A 332 -23.11 -24.68 1.41
N ILE A 333 -23.01 -23.40 1.79
CA ILE A 333 -21.92 -22.84 2.59
C ILE A 333 -22.27 -22.98 4.06
N LYS A 334 -21.65 -23.94 4.76
CA LYS A 334 -21.94 -24.18 6.18
C LYS A 334 -21.55 -22.99 7.04
N THR A 335 -22.49 -22.54 7.87
CA THR A 335 -22.29 -21.40 8.77
C THR A 335 -22.09 -21.84 10.22
N LYS A 336 -21.15 -21.19 10.91
CA LYS A 336 -21.08 -21.21 12.38
C LYS A 336 -21.91 -20.06 12.94
N LYS A 337 -22.68 -20.31 13.99
CA LYS A 337 -23.57 -19.32 14.58
C LYS A 337 -22.81 -18.49 15.61
N ILE A 338 -22.72 -17.19 15.40
CA ILE A 338 -22.25 -16.28 16.44
C ILE A 338 -23.28 -16.23 17.57
N VAL A 339 -22.83 -16.27 18.81
CA VAL A 339 -23.68 -16.18 20.00
C VAL A 339 -23.22 -15.06 20.93
N LYS A 340 -24.15 -14.56 21.74
CA LYS A 340 -23.83 -13.62 22.81
C LYS A 340 -23.18 -14.40 23.94
N ASP A 341 -22.06 -13.91 24.47
CA ASP A 341 -21.51 -14.47 25.69
C ASP A 341 -22.46 -14.15 26.86
N ASN A 342 -22.75 -15.15 27.70
CA ASN A 342 -23.71 -15.01 28.80
C ASN A 342 -23.15 -14.22 30.00
N SER A 343 -21.84 -14.00 30.04
CA SER A 343 -21.10 -13.41 31.16
C SER A 343 -20.32 -12.15 30.79
N ALA A 344 -19.81 -12.10 29.56
CA ALA A 344 -19.04 -10.98 29.04
C ALA A 344 -19.85 -10.19 27.99
N TYR A 345 -19.63 -8.88 27.91
CA TYR A 345 -20.21 -8.04 26.85
C TYR A 345 -19.45 -8.26 25.53
N SER A 346 -19.60 -9.45 24.95
CA SER A 346 -18.86 -9.90 23.78
C SER A 346 -19.66 -10.90 22.95
N LEU A 347 -19.19 -11.15 21.71
CA LEU A 347 -19.69 -12.23 20.86
C LEU A 347 -18.64 -13.34 20.82
N ILE A 348 -19.12 -14.58 20.72
CA ILE A 348 -18.29 -15.77 20.55
C ILE A 348 -18.85 -16.62 19.41
N VAL A 349 -18.01 -17.51 18.88
CA VAL A 349 -18.37 -18.48 17.82
C VAL A 349 -18.89 -19.76 18.43
#